data_AF-U6G5S1-F1
#
_entry.id   AF-U6G5S1-F1
#
_cell.length_a   1.000
_cell.length_b   1.000
_cell.length_c   1.000
_cell.angle_alpha   90.00
_cell.angle_beta   90.00
_cell.angle_gamma   90.00
#
_symmetry.space_group_name_H-M   'P 1'
#
loop_
_entity.id
_entity.type
_entity.pdbx_description
1 polymer ?
#
loop_
_entity_poly.entity_id
_entity_poly.type
_entity_poly.pdbx_seq_one_letter_code
_entity_poly.pdbx_strand_id
1 'polypeptide(L)'
;MLLVLLICEDPEWSRYRLKWMELIQRDKFRRNAAWLVICHDIETEERSLPVLRLLERREGDATTTEILLRGKSFYRIGKLADNDLVALNPSVSRRHAALVVLKGGHVLLIDLKSKAKTFKNGMPLDHDHVGVQMQTNDSFSLGASSRHYLMEIDTTSVVDYLQRRGRELNREISLLADQVSEAQGMATKSLTKVR
;
A
#
# COMPACT_ATOMS: atom_id res chain seq x y z
N MET A 1 0.98 11.66 -14.86
CA MET A 1 0.81 10.26 -15.34
C MET A 1 2.15 9.56 -15.54
N LEU A 2 3.19 10.21 -16.11
CA LEU A 2 4.53 9.60 -16.21
C LEU A 2 5.23 9.36 -14.85
N LEU A 3 5.05 10.26 -13.88
CA LEU A 3 5.80 10.21 -12.62
C LEU A 3 5.32 9.12 -11.65
N VAL A 4 4.01 8.85 -11.58
CA VAL A 4 3.43 7.79 -10.71
C VAL A 4 3.83 6.39 -11.18
N LEU A 5 3.92 6.20 -12.50
CA LEU A 5 4.46 4.96 -13.08
C LEU A 5 5.94 4.80 -12.73
N LEU A 6 6.74 5.86 -12.85
CA LEU A 6 8.14 5.84 -12.44
C LEU A 6 8.32 5.55 -10.93
N ILE A 7 7.49 6.09 -10.06
CA ILE A 7 7.63 5.96 -8.59
C ILE A 7 7.35 4.54 -8.10
N CYS A 8 6.32 3.88 -8.67
CA CYS A 8 5.91 2.55 -8.24
C CYS A 8 6.56 1.41 -9.04
N GLU A 9 7.12 1.69 -10.23
CA GLU A 9 7.85 0.71 -11.05
C GLU A 9 9.37 0.81 -10.91
N ASP A 10 9.92 1.83 -10.24
CA ASP A 10 11.36 1.95 -9.97
C ASP A 10 11.74 1.17 -8.69
N PRO A 11 12.46 0.04 -8.80
CA PRO A 11 12.91 -0.74 -7.64
C PRO A 11 13.87 0.04 -6.72
N GLU A 12 14.46 1.15 -7.18
CA GLU A 12 15.33 2.01 -6.38
C GLU A 12 14.58 3.20 -5.74
N TRP A 13 13.24 3.24 -5.81
CA TRP A 13 12.43 4.30 -5.21
C TRP A 13 12.82 4.59 -3.76
N SER A 14 12.95 3.55 -2.93
CA SER A 14 13.32 3.64 -1.51
C SER A 14 14.63 4.40 -1.30
N ARG A 15 15.55 4.29 -2.27
CA ARG A 15 16.88 4.93 -2.23
C ARG A 15 16.87 6.38 -2.71
N TYR A 16 16.00 6.72 -3.66
CA TYR A 16 15.96 8.04 -4.30
C TYR A 16 14.72 8.89 -3.98
N ARG A 17 13.89 8.41 -3.04
CA ARG A 17 12.61 9.00 -2.62
C ARG A 17 12.64 10.51 -2.46
N LEU A 18 13.63 11.08 -1.75
CA LEU A 18 13.72 12.52 -1.51
C LEU A 18 13.94 13.33 -2.80
N LYS A 19 14.82 12.85 -3.69
CA LYS A 19 15.11 13.48 -4.98
C LYS A 19 13.90 13.43 -5.91
N TRP A 20 13.18 12.32 -5.88
CA TRP A 20 11.92 12.22 -6.61
C TRP A 20 10.82 13.10 -6.01
N MET A 21 10.72 13.20 -4.68
CA MET A 21 9.79 14.10 -4.01
C MET A 21 10.03 15.57 -4.39
N GLU A 22 11.29 16.02 -4.51
CA GLU A 22 11.62 17.36 -5.03
C GLU A 22 11.18 17.56 -6.49
N LEU A 23 11.34 16.54 -7.34
CA LEU A 23 10.91 16.58 -8.75
C LEU A 23 9.37 16.61 -8.87
N ILE A 24 8.65 15.86 -8.03
CA ILE A 24 7.19 15.88 -7.93
C ILE A 24 6.68 17.27 -7.50
N GLN A 25 7.36 17.89 -6.52
CA GLN A 25 7.00 19.21 -5.98
C GLN A 25 7.25 20.37 -6.97
N ARG A 26 8.18 20.18 -7.92
CA ARG A 26 8.52 21.15 -8.99
C ARG A 26 7.58 21.09 -10.20
N ASP A 27 6.89 19.98 -10.44
CA ASP A 27 5.99 19.82 -11.58
C ASP A 27 4.56 20.34 -11.28
N LYS A 28 3.71 20.54 -12.31
CA LYS A 28 2.31 21.03 -12.20
C LYS A 28 1.37 20.13 -11.36
N PHE A 29 1.90 19.11 -10.69
CA PHE A 29 1.21 18.12 -9.85
C PHE A 29 0.87 18.61 -8.44
N ARG A 30 1.19 19.86 -8.08
CA ARG A 30 0.72 20.55 -6.85
C ARG A 30 -0.80 20.53 -6.62
N ARG A 31 -1.61 20.14 -7.61
CA ARG A 31 -3.07 20.08 -7.50
C ARG A 31 -3.61 18.89 -6.71
N ASN A 32 -2.77 17.96 -6.24
CA ASN A 32 -3.27 16.81 -5.51
C ASN A 32 -2.35 16.43 -4.33
N ALA A 33 -2.45 17.19 -3.24
CA ALA A 33 -1.71 16.94 -1.98
C ALA A 33 -1.92 15.51 -1.46
N ALA A 34 -3.05 14.87 -1.79
CA ALA A 34 -3.35 13.48 -1.44
C ALA A 34 -2.26 12.51 -1.93
N TRP A 35 -1.69 12.72 -3.12
CA TRP A 35 -0.63 11.82 -3.62
C TRP A 35 0.68 11.93 -2.86
N LEU A 36 1.02 13.11 -2.32
CA LEU A 36 2.22 13.27 -1.49
C LEU A 36 2.08 12.48 -0.18
N VAL A 37 0.87 12.48 0.41
CA VAL A 37 0.56 11.70 1.62
C VAL A 37 0.63 10.20 1.32
N ILE A 38 0.00 9.76 0.22
CA ILE A 38 0.06 8.35 -0.19
C ILE A 38 1.49 7.89 -0.46
N CYS A 39 2.30 8.68 -1.17
CA CYS A 39 3.71 8.34 -1.40
C CYS A 39 4.52 8.32 -0.10
N HIS A 40 4.07 9.02 0.95
CA HIS A 40 4.75 9.01 2.24
C HIS A 40 4.48 7.73 3.04
N ASP A 41 3.22 7.30 3.02
CA ASP A 41 2.69 6.21 3.82
C ASP A 41 2.56 4.89 3.08
N ILE A 42 2.95 4.82 1.80
CA ILE A 42 2.99 3.56 1.06
C ILE A 42 3.90 2.57 1.80
N GLU A 43 3.43 1.33 1.93
CA GLU A 43 4.25 0.28 2.52
C GLU A 43 5.37 -0.10 1.54
N THR A 44 6.59 -0.20 2.06
CA THR A 44 7.79 -0.47 1.27
C THR A 44 8.44 -1.80 1.66
N GLU A 45 8.12 -2.31 2.85
CA GLU A 45 8.61 -3.59 3.31
C GLU A 45 7.68 -4.71 2.84
N GLU A 46 8.17 -5.55 1.93
CA GLU A 46 7.38 -6.62 1.32
C GLU A 46 6.76 -7.58 2.36
N ARG A 47 7.48 -7.85 3.46
CA ARG A 47 7.02 -8.72 4.55
C ARG A 47 5.88 -8.12 5.38
N SER A 48 5.68 -6.82 5.26
CA SER A 48 4.61 -6.07 5.92
C SER A 48 3.39 -5.87 5.01
N LEU A 49 3.41 -6.42 3.79
CA LEU A 49 2.28 -6.34 2.85
C LEU A 49 1.27 -7.48 3.09
N PRO A 50 -0.03 -7.16 3.21
CA PRO A 50 -1.07 -8.17 3.26
C PRO A 50 -1.28 -8.81 1.89
N VAL A 51 -1.90 -9.99 1.89
CA VAL A 51 -2.39 -10.61 0.65
C VAL A 51 -3.80 -10.07 0.40
N LEU A 52 -4.01 -9.46 -0.78
CA LEU A 52 -5.34 -9.03 -1.18
C LEU A 52 -5.96 -10.13 -2.02
N ARG A 53 -6.99 -10.78 -1.48
CA ARG A 53 -7.81 -11.76 -2.19
C ARG A 53 -9.03 -11.06 -2.77
N LEU A 54 -9.19 -11.15 -4.07
CA LEU A 54 -10.36 -10.62 -4.78
C LEU A 54 -11.22 -11.78 -5.26
N LEU A 55 -12.47 -11.79 -4.84
CA LEU A 55 -13.49 -12.70 -5.35
C LEU A 55 -14.23 -11.97 -6.47
N GLU A 56 -13.83 -12.25 -7.72
CA GLU A 56 -14.50 -11.72 -8.91
C GLU A 56 -15.80 -12.50 -9.14
N ARG A 57 -16.91 -11.76 -9.21
CA ARG A 57 -18.22 -12.31 -9.56
C ARG A 57 -18.83 -11.49 -10.69
N ARG A 58 -19.42 -12.18 -11.67
CA ARG A 58 -20.25 -11.56 -12.69
C ARG A 58 -21.72 -11.59 -12.24
N GLU A 59 -22.43 -10.48 -12.44
CA GLU A 59 -23.87 -10.42 -12.19
C GLU A 59 -24.61 -11.52 -12.97
N GLY A 60 -25.49 -12.25 -12.28
CA GLY A 60 -26.19 -13.41 -12.84
C GLY A 60 -25.39 -14.72 -12.90
N ASP A 61 -24.12 -14.70 -12.52
CA ASP A 61 -23.27 -15.88 -12.45
C ASP A 61 -23.13 -16.37 -10.99
N ALA A 62 -23.17 -17.69 -10.81
CA ALA A 62 -22.92 -18.33 -9.52
C ALA A 62 -21.43 -18.65 -9.33
N THR A 63 -20.64 -18.62 -10.40
CA THR A 63 -19.20 -18.86 -10.33
C THR A 63 -18.47 -17.62 -9.84
N THR A 64 -17.52 -17.87 -8.95
CA THR A 64 -16.62 -16.87 -8.39
C THR A 64 -15.20 -17.24 -8.78
N THR A 65 -14.47 -16.29 -9.35
CA THR A 65 -13.05 -16.47 -9.65
C THR A 65 -12.22 -15.80 -8.56
N GLU A 66 -11.28 -16.53 -7.97
CA GLU A 66 -10.36 -16.00 -6.98
C GLU A 66 -9.11 -15.42 -7.66
N ILE A 67 -8.75 -14.20 -7.29
CA ILE A 67 -7.56 -13.49 -7.77
C ILE A 67 -6.74 -13.06 -6.56
N LEU A 68 -5.45 -13.40 -6.55
CA LEU A 68 -4.53 -13.10 -5.46
C LEU A 68 -3.53 -12.02 -5.88
N LEU A 69 -3.54 -10.89 -5.17
CA LEU A 69 -2.57 -9.80 -5.32
C LEU A 69 -1.65 -9.79 -4.09
N ARG A 70 -0.35 -10.02 -4.30
CA ARG A 70 0.67 -10.10 -3.23
C ARG A 70 2.02 -9.55 -3.68
N GLY A 71 2.85 -9.16 -2.71
CA GLY A 71 4.25 -8.75 -2.94
C GLY A 71 4.44 -7.34 -3.51
N LYS A 72 3.35 -6.59 -3.75
CA LYS A 72 3.42 -5.17 -4.18
C LYS A 72 2.57 -4.29 -3.28
N SER A 73 2.98 -3.04 -3.12
CA SER A 73 2.18 -2.01 -2.46
C SER A 73 1.31 -1.20 -3.42
N PHE A 74 1.46 -1.42 -4.73
CA PHE A 74 0.68 -0.75 -5.76
C PHE A 74 0.25 -1.76 -6.82
N TYR A 75 -1.06 -1.92 -7.02
CA TYR A 75 -1.64 -2.78 -8.04
C TYR A 75 -2.48 -1.95 -9.00
N ARG A 76 -2.15 -2.02 -10.29
CA ARG A 76 -2.89 -1.34 -11.35
C ARG A 76 -4.03 -2.20 -11.83
N ILE A 77 -5.15 -1.55 -12.13
CA ILE A 77 -6.36 -2.20 -12.60
C ILE A 77 -6.80 -1.53 -13.90
N GLY A 78 -7.07 -2.31 -14.94
CA GLY A 78 -7.52 -1.75 -16.21
C GLY A 78 -7.60 -2.76 -17.35
N LYS A 79 -7.83 -2.25 -18.55
CA LYS A 79 -8.06 -3.08 -19.75
C LYS A 79 -6.77 -3.61 -20.39
N LEU A 80 -5.65 -2.91 -20.23
CA LEU A 80 -4.38 -3.35 -20.81
C LEU A 80 -3.80 -4.54 -20.04
N ALA A 81 -3.04 -5.39 -20.74
CA ALA A 81 -2.41 -6.57 -20.16
C ALA A 81 -1.21 -6.26 -19.24
N ASP A 82 -0.73 -5.01 -19.21
CA ASP A 82 0.32 -4.54 -18.30
C ASP A 82 -0.18 -4.21 -16.87
N ASN A 83 -1.50 -4.30 -16.65
CA ASN A 83 -2.11 -4.13 -15.33
C ASN A 83 -2.01 -5.42 -14.51
N ASP A 84 -1.89 -5.26 -13.18
CA ASP A 84 -1.88 -6.38 -12.24
C ASP A 84 -3.23 -7.10 -12.16
N LEU A 85 -4.33 -6.35 -12.35
CA LEU A 85 -5.68 -6.89 -12.55
C LEU A 85 -6.22 -6.43 -13.91
N VAL A 86 -6.38 -7.38 -14.82
CA VAL A 86 -6.87 -7.13 -16.18
C VAL A 86 -8.39 -7.31 -16.24
N ALA A 87 -9.11 -6.20 -16.43
CA ALA A 87 -10.56 -6.17 -16.55
C ALA A 87 -10.99 -5.84 -17.99
N LEU A 88 -11.29 -6.89 -18.77
CA LEU A 88 -11.68 -6.76 -20.17
C LEU A 88 -13.15 -6.34 -20.30
N ASN A 89 -13.40 -5.03 -20.36
CA ASN A 89 -14.71 -4.46 -20.68
C ASN A 89 -14.57 -3.13 -21.46
N PRO A 90 -15.42 -2.82 -22.45
CA PRO A 90 -15.36 -1.57 -23.23
C PRO A 90 -15.37 -0.29 -22.39
N SER A 91 -16.14 -0.22 -21.31
CA SER A 91 -16.19 0.95 -20.41
C SER A 91 -14.97 1.06 -19.50
N VAL A 92 -14.17 0.00 -19.39
CA VAL A 92 -12.95 0.01 -18.57
C VAL A 92 -11.83 0.72 -19.33
N SER A 93 -11.27 1.74 -18.68
CA SER A 93 -10.12 2.49 -19.18
C SER A 93 -8.86 1.62 -19.20
N ARG A 94 -7.90 1.98 -20.06
CA ARG A 94 -6.61 1.26 -20.20
C ARG A 94 -5.90 1.07 -18.86
N ARG A 95 -5.86 2.13 -18.06
CA ARG A 95 -5.43 2.19 -16.66
C ARG A 95 -6.57 2.90 -15.94
N HIS A 96 -7.37 2.16 -15.20
CA HIS A 96 -8.68 2.60 -14.71
C HIS A 96 -8.61 3.02 -13.25
N ALA A 97 -8.07 2.14 -12.41
CA ALA A 97 -8.00 2.32 -10.98
C ALA A 97 -6.68 1.73 -10.45
N ALA A 98 -6.40 1.97 -9.18
CA ALA A 98 -5.33 1.31 -8.46
C ALA A 98 -5.79 0.91 -7.05
N LEU A 99 -5.18 -0.17 -6.55
CA LEU A 99 -5.16 -0.50 -5.13
C LEU A 99 -3.79 -0.15 -4.58
N VAL A 100 -3.76 0.56 -3.45
CA VAL A 100 -2.52 0.97 -2.79
C VAL A 100 -2.52 0.47 -1.36
N VAL A 101 -1.49 -0.26 -0.97
CA VAL A 101 -1.26 -0.71 0.40
C VAL A 101 -0.41 0.34 1.11
N LEU A 102 -0.94 0.89 2.20
CA LEU A 102 -0.24 1.78 3.09
C LEU A 102 0.32 1.00 4.29
N LYS A 103 1.22 1.66 5.03
CA LYS A 103 1.70 1.21 6.33
C LYS A 103 0.54 0.85 7.25
N GLY A 104 0.75 -0.16 8.08
CA GLY A 104 -0.29 -0.71 8.95
C GLY A 104 -1.31 -1.60 8.22
N GLY A 105 -1.10 -1.89 6.93
CA GLY A 105 -1.94 -2.81 6.15
C GLY A 105 -3.24 -2.19 5.64
N HIS A 106 -3.39 -0.86 5.72
CA HIS A 106 -4.54 -0.17 5.15
C HIS A 106 -4.50 -0.20 3.62
N VAL A 107 -5.66 -0.40 2.99
CA VAL A 107 -5.77 -0.46 1.54
C VAL A 107 -6.62 0.71 1.04
N LEU A 108 -6.15 1.41 0.02
CA LEU A 108 -6.87 2.47 -0.68
C LEU A 108 -7.27 2.00 -2.08
N LEU A 109 -8.51 2.31 -2.48
CA LEU A 109 -8.97 2.28 -3.86
C LEU A 109 -8.92 3.69 -4.45
N ILE A 110 -8.29 3.83 -5.61
CA ILE A 110 -8.09 5.12 -6.27
C ILE A 110 -8.56 5.03 -7.72
N ASP A 111 -9.48 5.92 -8.13
CA ASP A 111 -9.79 6.10 -9.55
C ASP A 111 -8.65 6.88 -10.23
N LEU A 112 -8.13 6.36 -11.35
CA LEU A 112 -7.02 6.96 -12.09
C LEU A 112 -7.51 7.87 -13.23
N LYS A 113 -8.56 8.65 -12.97
CA LYS A 113 -9.24 9.50 -13.95
C LYS A 113 -9.81 8.66 -15.10
N SER A 114 -10.57 7.64 -14.72
CA SER A 114 -11.23 6.76 -15.67
C SER A 114 -12.36 7.49 -16.41
N LYS A 115 -12.73 6.99 -17.60
CA LYS A 115 -13.85 7.55 -18.38
C LYS A 115 -15.23 7.27 -17.76
N ALA A 116 -15.37 6.17 -17.03
CA ALA A 116 -16.65 5.64 -16.59
C ALA A 116 -16.78 5.53 -15.07
N LYS A 117 -15.84 6.12 -14.32
CA LYS A 117 -15.72 6.07 -12.86
C LYS A 117 -15.46 4.66 -12.29
N THR A 118 -14.90 4.67 -11.09
CA THR A 118 -14.76 3.52 -10.21
C THR A 118 -15.82 3.61 -9.13
N PHE A 119 -16.34 2.46 -8.69
CA PHE A 119 -17.40 2.39 -7.69
C PHE A 119 -16.93 1.54 -6.51
N LYS A 120 -17.25 1.98 -5.29
CA LYS A 120 -17.08 1.22 -4.06
C LYS A 120 -18.48 0.91 -3.52
N ASN A 121 -18.79 -0.37 -3.27
CA ASN A 121 -20.09 -0.82 -2.77
C ASN A 121 -21.28 -0.24 -3.58
N GLY A 122 -21.12 -0.18 -4.91
CA GLY A 122 -22.13 0.37 -5.84
C GLY A 122 -22.17 1.90 -5.93
N MET A 123 -21.46 2.63 -5.06
CA MET A 123 -21.42 4.09 -5.07
C MET A 123 -20.19 4.60 -5.83
N PRO A 124 -20.34 5.59 -6.73
CA PRO A 124 -19.19 6.14 -7.47
C PRO A 124 -18.24 6.87 -6.52
N LEU A 125 -16.94 6.78 -6.80
CA LEU A 125 -15.96 7.62 -6.10
C LEU A 125 -16.11 9.08 -6.52
N ASP A 126 -16.23 9.97 -5.53
CA ASP A 126 -16.47 11.40 -5.74
C ASP A 126 -15.35 12.06 -6.57
N HIS A 127 -14.10 11.70 -6.26
CA HIS A 127 -12.92 12.36 -6.81
C HIS A 127 -12.00 11.33 -7.47
N ASP A 128 -11.46 11.67 -8.64
CA ASP A 128 -10.29 10.97 -9.18
C ASP A 128 -9.05 11.29 -8.34
N HIS A 129 -8.09 10.38 -8.33
CA HIS A 129 -6.78 10.57 -7.69
C HIS A 129 -6.81 10.77 -6.17
N VAL A 130 -7.97 10.63 -5.53
CA VAL A 130 -8.14 10.62 -4.07
C VAL A 130 -8.48 9.20 -3.66
N GLY A 131 -7.70 8.63 -2.74
CA GLY A 131 -7.92 7.28 -2.27
C GLY A 131 -9.05 7.19 -1.25
N VAL A 132 -9.91 6.20 -1.44
CA VAL A 132 -10.94 5.83 -0.48
C VAL A 132 -10.53 4.52 0.18
N GLN A 133 -10.65 4.46 1.50
CA GLN A 133 -10.27 3.27 2.26
C GLN A 133 -11.16 2.09 1.90
N MET A 134 -10.51 0.95 1.68
CA MET A 134 -11.12 -0.37 1.52
C MET A 134 -10.94 -1.20 2.79
N GLN A 135 -11.96 -1.97 3.11
CA GLN A 135 -11.96 -2.96 4.17
C GLN A 135 -12.27 -4.34 3.60
N THR A 136 -11.99 -5.38 4.37
CA THR A 136 -12.48 -6.73 4.04
C THR A 136 -14.01 -6.71 3.92
N ASN A 137 -14.53 -7.42 2.92
CA ASN A 137 -15.92 -7.45 2.46
C ASN A 137 -16.43 -6.19 1.76
N ASP A 138 -15.61 -5.14 1.60
CA ASP A 138 -15.95 -4.10 0.63
C ASP A 138 -15.84 -4.66 -0.79
N SER A 139 -16.69 -4.18 -1.69
CA SER A 139 -16.67 -4.50 -3.10
C SER A 139 -16.32 -3.29 -3.93
N PHE A 140 -15.72 -3.52 -5.10
CA PHE A 140 -15.56 -2.47 -6.10
C PHE A 140 -15.94 -2.96 -7.50
N SER A 141 -16.32 -2.02 -8.37
CA SER A 141 -16.58 -2.26 -9.79
C SER A 141 -16.03 -1.12 -10.65
N LEU A 142 -15.90 -1.39 -11.95
CA LEU A 142 -15.17 -0.54 -12.89
C LEU A 142 -16.08 -0.17 -14.07
N GLY A 143 -16.40 1.10 -14.22
CA GLY A 143 -17.31 1.58 -15.25
C GLY A 143 -18.65 0.85 -15.24
N ALA A 144 -19.18 0.57 -16.42
CA ALA A 144 -20.43 -0.18 -16.62
C ALA A 144 -20.20 -1.71 -16.71
N SER A 145 -19.14 -2.22 -16.09
CA SER A 145 -18.90 -3.67 -16.03
C SER A 145 -19.88 -4.34 -15.07
N SER A 146 -20.45 -5.48 -15.46
CA SER A 146 -21.25 -6.33 -14.57
C SER A 146 -20.39 -7.23 -13.65
N ARG A 147 -19.07 -7.03 -13.66
CA ARG A 147 -18.14 -7.70 -12.75
C ARG A 147 -17.92 -6.87 -11.50
N HIS A 148 -18.02 -7.54 -10.36
CA HIS A 148 -17.75 -7.00 -9.04
C HIS A 148 -16.61 -7.78 -8.38
N TYR A 149 -15.75 -7.06 -7.67
CA TYR A 149 -14.62 -7.62 -6.97
C TYR A 149 -14.86 -7.44 -5.47
N LEU A 150 -15.20 -8.51 -4.78
CA LEU A 150 -15.28 -8.50 -3.32
C LEU A 150 -13.86 -8.64 -2.77
N MET A 151 -13.46 -7.71 -1.92
CA MET A 151 -12.12 -7.66 -1.35
C MET A 151 -12.05 -8.40 -0.01
N GLU A 152 -11.03 -9.22 0.14
CA GLU A 152 -10.60 -9.74 1.43
C GLU A 152 -9.13 -9.38 1.64
N ILE A 153 -8.83 -8.78 2.79
CA ILE A 153 -7.49 -8.38 3.17
C ILE A 153 -6.98 -9.39 4.20
N ASP A 154 -6.08 -10.28 3.78
CA ASP A 154 -5.42 -11.25 4.65
C ASP A 154 -4.14 -10.64 5.25
N THR A 155 -4.20 -10.36 6.54
CA THR A 155 -3.11 -9.78 7.33
C THR A 155 -2.38 -10.80 8.20
N THR A 156 -2.72 -12.10 8.12
CA THR A 156 -2.18 -13.12 9.03
C THR A 156 -0.65 -13.17 8.97
N SER A 157 -0.07 -13.19 7.77
CA SER A 157 1.39 -13.20 7.58
C SER A 157 2.07 -11.92 8.10
N VAL A 158 1.41 -10.76 7.95
CA VAL A 158 1.91 -9.46 8.43
C VAL A 158 1.92 -9.42 9.96
N VAL A 159 0.82 -9.85 10.59
CA VAL A 159 0.71 -9.90 12.06
C VAL A 159 1.79 -10.82 12.64
N ASP A 160 1.99 -12.00 12.05
CA ASP A 160 3.04 -12.93 12.46
C ASP A 160 4.44 -12.33 12.32
N TYR A 161 4.70 -11.64 11.22
CA TYR A 161 5.97 -10.96 10.97
C TYR A 161 6.24 -9.88 12.03
N LEU A 162 5.28 -8.97 12.23
CA LEU A 162 5.43 -7.86 13.17
C LEU A 162 5.57 -8.35 14.62
N GLN A 163 4.85 -9.40 15.02
CA GLN A 163 5.00 -10.00 16.35
C GLN A 163 6.39 -10.61 16.56
N ARG A 164 6.94 -11.30 15.55
CA ARG A 164 8.31 -11.86 15.62
C ARG A 164 9.33 -10.74 15.73
N ARG A 165 9.21 -9.71 14.88
CA ARG A 165 10.11 -8.55 14.87
C ARG A 165 10.05 -7.79 16.19
N GLY A 166 8.86 -7.59 16.76
CA GLY A 166 8.69 -6.95 18.06
C GLY A 166 9.39 -7.70 19.20
N ARG A 167 9.31 -9.04 19.23
CA ARG A 167 10.02 -9.85 20.23
C ARG A 167 11.54 -9.74 20.10
N GLU A 168 12.05 -9.72 18.88
CA GLU A 168 13.48 -9.54 18.61
C GLU A 168 13.97 -8.17 19.08
N LEU A 169 13.30 -7.10 18.67
CA LEU A 169 13.65 -5.74 19.07
C LEU A 169 13.60 -5.54 20.58
N ASN A 170 12.60 -6.09 21.28
CA ASN A 170 12.53 -6.01 22.74
C ASN A 170 13.71 -6.71 23.43
N ARG A 171 14.21 -7.82 22.86
CA ARG A 171 15.42 -8.49 23.39
C ARG A 171 16.65 -7.63 23.17
N GLU A 172 16.82 -7.07 21.98
CA GLU A 172 17.93 -6.16 21.67
C GLU A 172 17.92 -4.93 22.60
N ILE A 173 16.76 -4.30 22.80
CA ILE A 173 16.59 -3.17 23.72
C ILE A 173 17.00 -3.54 25.14
N SER A 174 16.60 -4.73 25.62
CA SER A 174 16.97 -5.20 26.97
C SER A 174 18.48 -5.36 27.13
N LEU A 175 19.15 -5.98 26.16
CA LEU A 175 20.60 -6.18 26.20
C LEU A 175 21.36 -4.85 26.16
N LEU A 176 20.89 -3.89 25.35
CA LEU A 176 21.48 -2.55 25.29
C LEU A 176 21.26 -1.79 26.59
N ALA A 177 20.09 -1.91 27.22
CA ALA A 177 19.81 -1.28 28.50
C ALA A 177 20.74 -1.80 29.62
N ASP A 178 20.99 -3.11 29.66
CA ASP A 178 21.93 -3.72 30.60
C ASP A 178 23.35 -3.19 30.39
N GLN A 179 23.83 -3.14 29.13
CA GLN A 179 25.15 -2.59 28.80
C GLN A 179 25.32 -1.12 29.19
N VAL A 180 24.28 -0.29 28.96
CA VAL A 180 24.29 1.12 29.37
C VAL A 180 24.38 1.24 30.89
N SER A 181 23.62 0.42 31.62
CA SER A 181 23.67 0.36 33.09
C SER A 181 25.07 -0.03 33.60
N GLU A 182 25.68 -1.05 33.02
CA GLU A 182 27.05 -1.48 33.35
C GLU A 182 28.09 -0.38 33.08
N ALA A 183 28.01 0.29 31.94
CA ALA A 183 28.91 1.38 31.57
C ALA A 183 28.79 2.58 32.53
N GLN A 184 27.56 2.96 32.92
CA GLN A 184 27.33 4.01 33.92
C GLN A 184 27.84 3.62 35.31
N GLY A 185 27.69 2.35 35.69
CA GLY A 185 28.25 1.79 36.93
C GLY A 185 29.79 1.79 36.97
N MET A 186 30.46 1.57 35.82
CA MET A 186 31.92 1.65 35.73
C MET A 186 32.46 3.08 35.75
N ALA A 187 31.76 4.02 35.10
CA ALA A 187 32.11 5.45 35.11
C ALA A 187 32.01 6.05 36.53
N THR A 188 30.96 5.71 37.28
CA THR A 188 30.79 6.18 38.67
C THR A 188 31.84 5.60 39.62
N LYS A 189 32.22 4.32 39.49
CA LYS A 189 33.29 3.71 40.30
C LYS A 189 34.68 4.29 40.02
N SER A 190 34.97 4.71 38.79
CA SER A 190 36.26 5.35 38.46
C SER A 190 36.41 6.75 39.06
N LEU A 191 35.30 7.50 39.22
CA LEU A 191 35.31 8.83 39.85
C LEU A 191 35.56 8.76 41.37
N THR A 192 35.11 7.70 42.04
CA THR A 192 35.28 7.54 43.51
C THR A 192 36.68 7.10 43.92
N LYS A 193 37.48 6.54 42.99
CA LYS A 193 38.80 5.96 43.29
C LYS A 193 39.97 6.96 43.18
N VAL A 194 39.71 8.21 42.81
CA VAL A 194 40.72 9.28 42.62
C VAL A 194 40.71 10.28 43.79
N ARG A 195 40.31 9.86 44.99
CA ARG A 195 40.35 10.69 46.20
C ARG A 195 41.16 10.03 47.30
#